data_AF-A0A956PHN3-F1
#
_entry.id   AF-A0A956PHN3-F1
#
_cell.length_a   1.000
_cell.length_b   1.000
_cell.length_c   1.000
_cell.angle_alpha   90.00
_cell.angle_beta   90.00
_cell.angle_gamma   90.00
#
_symmetry.space_group_name_H-M   'P 1'
#
loop_
_entity.id
_entity.type
_entity.pdbx_description
1 polymer ?
#
loop_
_entity_poly.entity_id
_entity_poly.type
_entity_poly.pdbx_seq_one_letter_code
_entity_poly.pdbx_strand_id
1 'polypeptide(L)' 'MQPGVWLTDWEAAKAQAQRTNKPILINFTGSDWCGWCIRLKKEVFSQEEFKSWAGQKVVLFEADFPR' A
#
# COMPACT_ATOMS: atom_id res chain seq x y z
N MET A 1 11.56 -10.27 -3.21
CA MET A 1 10.68 -9.12 -2.90
C MET A 1 9.25 -9.62 -2.98
N GLN A 2 8.51 -9.62 -1.87
CA GLN A 2 7.13 -10.12 -1.84
C GLN A 2 6.20 -9.07 -2.49
N PRO A 3 5.42 -9.44 -3.52
CA PRO A 3 4.43 -8.55 -4.13
C PRO A 3 3.32 -8.22 -3.13
N GLY A 4 2.91 -6.95 -3.06
CA GLY A 4 1.74 -6.55 -2.26
C GLY A 4 1.97 -6.34 -0.76
N VAL A 5 3.22 -6.23 -0.30
CA VAL A 5 3.50 -5.87 1.11
C VAL A 5 3.31 -4.37 1.31
N TRP A 6 2.39 -4.01 2.20
CA TRP A 6 2.16 -2.64 2.64
C TRP A 6 3.16 -2.27 3.74
N LEU A 7 3.88 -1.18 3.54
CA LEU A 7 4.78 -0.61 4.54
C LEU A 7 4.01 0.42 5.39
N THR A 8 4.25 0.44 6.69
CA THR A 8 3.71 1.45 7.61
C THR A 8 4.78 2.45 8.08
N ASP A 9 6.06 2.16 7.80
CA ASP A 9 7.19 3.05 8.05
C ASP A 9 7.50 3.86 6.79
N TRP A 10 7.43 5.19 6.91
CA TRP A 10 7.68 6.12 5.82
C TRP A 10 9.13 6.14 5.35
N GLU A 11 10.10 6.03 6.26
CA GLU A 11 11.52 5.99 5.92
C GLU A 11 11.85 4.69 5.18
N ALA A 12 11.28 3.57 5.62
CA ALA A 12 11.42 2.29 4.93
C ALA A 12 10.83 2.35 3.50
N ALA A 13 9.64 2.96 3.35
CA ALA A 13 9.00 3.12 2.04
C ALA A 13 9.84 4.01 1.09
N LYS A 14 10.36 5.15 1.58
CA LYS A 14 11.27 6.00 0.81
C LYS A 14 12.55 5.28 0.40
N ALA A 15 13.19 4.58 1.34
CA ALA A 15 14.42 3.85 1.05
C ALA A 15 14.17 2.74 0.02
N GLN A 16 13.04 2.05 0.08
CA GLN A 16 12.67 1.05 -0.91
C GLN A 16 12.33 1.67 -2.27
N ALA A 17 11.62 2.79 -2.30
CA ALA A 17 11.31 3.52 -3.53
C ALA A 17 12.58 4.00 -4.24
N GLN A 18 13.55 4.54 -3.49
CA GLN A 18 14.85 4.94 -4.02
C GLN A 18 15.66 3.76 -4.54
N ARG A 19 15.71 2.64 -3.79
CA ARG A 19 16.43 1.42 -4.21
C ARG A 19 15.82 0.77 -5.44
N THR A 20 14.50 0.79 -5.56
CA THR A 20 13.78 0.14 -6.67
C THR A 20 13.48 1.07 -7.83
N ASN A 21 13.78 2.37 -7.68
CA ASN A 21 13.40 3.44 -8.58
C ASN A 21 11.90 3.41 -8.97
N LYS A 22 11.04 3.12 -7.98
CA LYS A 22 9.59 3.02 -8.15
C LYS A 22 8.89 4.14 -7.37
N PRO A 23 7.80 4.72 -7.91
CA PRO A 23 6.99 5.66 -7.16
C PRO A 23 6.29 4.99 -5.97
N ILE A 24 5.99 5.79 -4.94
CA ILE A 24 5.26 5.33 -3.76
C ILE A 24 3.76 5.57 -3.98
N LEU A 25 2.97 4.52 -3.80
CA LEU A 25 1.52 4.62 -3.70
C LEU A 25 1.16 4.69 -2.21
N ILE A 26 0.57 5.82 -1.81
CA ILE A 26 0.15 6.05 -0.43
C ILE A 26 -1.35 5.79 -0.31
N ASN A 27 -1.73 4.85 0.54
CA ASN A 27 -3.10 4.61 0.93
C ASN A 27 -3.39 5.32 2.26
N PHE A 28 -4.11 6.43 2.19
CA PHE A 28 -4.65 7.11 3.37
C PHE A 28 -5.94 6.41 3.80
N THR A 29 -5.92 5.75 4.95
CA THR A 29 -7.05 4.95 5.44
C THR A 29 -7.34 5.23 6.91
N GLY A 30 -8.56 4.91 7.32
CA GLY A 30 -8.92 4.76 8.72
C GLY A 30 -9.49 3.36 8.90
N SER A 31 -8.63 2.42 9.31
CA SER A 31 -8.93 0.98 9.35
C SER A 31 -10.19 0.64 10.14
N ASP A 32 -10.57 1.50 11.08
CA ASP A 32 -11.56 1.17 12.11
C ASP A 32 -12.91 1.86 11.88
N TRP A 33 -12.96 2.90 11.05
CA TRP A 33 -14.15 3.75 10.91
C TRP A 33 -14.50 4.12 9.47
N CYS A 34 -13.60 3.90 8.51
CA CYS A 34 -13.83 4.20 7.11
C CYS A 34 -14.34 2.96 6.35
N GLY A 35 -15.67 2.79 6.28
CA GLY A 35 -16.30 1.69 5.56
C GLY A 35 -15.90 1.59 4.07
N TRP A 36 -15.69 2.72 3.40
CA TRP A 36 -15.24 2.77 2.01
C TRP A 36 -13.78 2.33 1.85
N CYS A 37 -12.92 2.66 2.83
CA CYS A 37 -11.52 2.26 2.83
C CYS A 37 -11.39 0.74 3.02
N ILE A 38 -12.19 0.16 3.92
CA ILE A 38 -12.28 -1.30 4.11
C ILE A 38 -12.74 -1.97 2.81
N ARG A 39 -13.76 -1.41 2.15
CA ARG A 39 -14.27 -1.96 0.89
C ARG A 39 -13.25 -1.88 -0.24
N LEU A 40 -12.55 -0.75 -0.39
CA LEU A 40 -11.45 -0.60 -1.36
C LEU A 40 -10.35 -1.63 -1.13
N LYS A 41 -9.95 -1.85 0.13
CA LYS A 41 -8.93 -2.85 0.48
C LYS A 41 -9.36 -4.26 0.06
N LYS A 42 -10.65 -4.60 0.23
CA LYS A 42 -11.22 -5.92 -0.11
C LYS A 42 -11.51 -6.10 -1.60
N GLU A 43 -11.91 -5.05 -2.30
CA GLU A 43 -12.30 -5.16 -3.71
C GLU A 43 -11.12 -4.97 -4.65
N VAL A 44 -10.12 -4.16 -4.26
CA VAL A 44 -8.98 -3.81 -5.10
C VAL A 44 -7.66 -4.33 -4.53
N PHE A 45 -7.29 -3.92 -3.32
CA PHE A 45 -5.93 -4.19 -2.82
C PHE A 45 -5.66 -5.65 -2.45
N SER A 46 -6.69 -6.42 -2.12
CA SER A 46 -6.55 -7.86 -1.85
C SER A 46 -6.49 -8.72 -3.11
N GLN A 47 -6.89 -8.18 -4.28
CA GLN A 47 -6.87 -8.91 -5.54
C GLN A 47 -5.45 -9.24 -5.97
N GLU A 48 -5.25 -10.45 -6.50
CA GLU A 48 -3.93 -10.89 -6.96
C GLU A 48 -3.39 -10.04 -8.11
N GLU A 49 -4.28 -9.58 -8.99
CA GLU A 49 -3.94 -8.68 -10.10
C GLU A 49 -3.32 -7.38 -9.59
N PHE A 50 -3.91 -6.78 -8.55
CA PHE A 50 -3.35 -5.59 -7.91
C PHE A 50 -2.00 -5.88 -7.25
N LYS A 51 -1.88 -6.99 -6.50
CA LYS A 51 -0.62 -7.35 -5.85
C LYS A 51 0.51 -7.56 -6.85
N SER A 52 0.21 -8.21 -7.98
CA SER A 52 1.15 -8.43 -9.08
C SER A 52 1.56 -7.12 -9.74
N TRP A 53 0.59 -6.27 -10.09
CA TRP A 53 0.83 -4.94 -10.64
C TRP A 53 1.67 -4.08 -9.68
N ALA A 54 1.31 -4.06 -8.41
CA ALA A 54 1.97 -3.25 -7.39
C ALA A 54 3.42 -3.70 -7.20
N GLY A 55 3.66 -5.01 -7.10
CA GLY A 55 5.02 -5.55 -6.99
C GLY A 55 5.95 -5.12 -8.13
N GLN A 56 5.41 -4.87 -9.32
CA GLN A 56 6.17 -4.44 -10.49
C GLN A 56 6.30 -2.92 -10.61
N LYS A 57 5.29 -2.16 -10.17
CA LYS A 57 5.16 -0.73 -10.53
C LYS A 57 5.35 0.24 -9.38
N VAL A 58 5.01 -0.12 -8.14
CA VAL A 58 4.98 0.83 -7.02
C VAL A 58 5.55 0.24 -5.73
N VAL A 59 5.91 1.11 -4.80
CA VAL A 59 6.08 0.75 -3.38
C VAL A 59 4.81 1.13 -2.65
N LEU A 60 4.21 0.19 -1.91
CA LEU A 60 2.96 0.41 -1.19
C LEU A 60 3.24 0.93 0.22
N PHE A 61 2.64 2.07 0.56
CA PHE A 61 2.69 2.65 1.89
C PHE A 61 1.26 2.85 2.43
N GLU A 62 0.98 2.33 3.61
CA GLU A 62 -0.31 2.47 4.30
C GLU A 62 -0.16 3.50 5.42
N ALA A 63 -0.86 4.63 5.27
CA ALA A 63 -0.96 5.66 6.28
C ALA A 63 -2.32 5.53 6.96
N ASP A 64 -2.34 4.83 8.10
CA ASP A 64 -3.56 4.57 8.86
C ASP A 64 -3.79 5.62 9.95
N PHE A 65 -5.02 6.14 10.02
CA PHE A 65 -5.48 7.14 10.97
C PHE A 65 -6.69 6.59 11.76
N PRO A 66 -6.44 5.68 12.72
CA PRO A 66 -7.48 5.14 13.60
C PRO A 66 -8.07 6.23 14.53
N ARG A 67 -9.25 5.99 15.11
CA ARG A 67 -9.96 6.92 16.02
C ARG A 67 -10.32 6.26 17.34
#